data_AF-A0A353N9J3-F1
#
_entry.id   AF-A0A353N9J3-F1
#
_cell.length_a   1.000
_cell.length_b   1.000
_cell.length_c   1.000
_cell.angle_alpha   90.00
_cell.angle_beta   90.00
_cell.angle_gamma   90.00
#
_symmetry.space_group_name_H-M   'P 1'
#
loop_
_entity.id
_entity.type
_entity.pdbx_description
1 polymer ?
#
loop_
_entity_poly.entity_id
_entity_poly.type
_entity_poly.pdbx_seq_one_letter_code
_entity_poly.pdbx_strand_id
1 'polypeptide(L)'
;MDNAFDLFKERGFFKQVTHEEELRKVLGEQMVLAYVGFDPTADSLHVGHLMGIMALAHLQRAGHRPVALVGGGTVMIGDPSGRTELRKMLSV
;
A
#
# COMPACT_ATOMS: atom_id res chain seq x y z
N MET A 1 15.56 15.20 7.54
CA MET A 1 14.57 14.12 7.43
C MET A 1 14.13 14.16 5.99
N ASP A 2 14.45 13.13 5.20
CA ASP A 2 14.18 13.16 3.76
C ASP A 2 12.68 13.00 3.53
N ASN A 3 12.09 13.86 2.69
CA ASN A 3 10.67 13.79 2.38
C ASN A 3 10.38 12.45 1.68
N ALA A 4 9.47 11.65 2.23
CA ALA A 4 9.13 10.34 1.70
C ALA A 4 8.67 10.39 0.23
N PHE A 5 8.06 11.51 -0.18
CA PHE A 5 7.65 11.75 -1.56
C PHE A 5 8.84 11.71 -2.52
N ASP A 6 9.90 12.44 -2.20
CA ASP A 6 11.07 12.56 -3.07
C ASP A 6 11.77 11.20 -3.23
N LEU A 7 11.87 10.43 -2.13
CA LEU A 7 12.39 9.05 -2.15
C LEU A 7 11.55 8.14 -3.05
N PHE A 8 10.22 8.22 -2.98
CA PHE A 8 9.34 7.41 -3.82
C PHE A 8 9.42 7.77 -5.29
N LYS A 9 9.59 9.06 -5.60
CA LYS A 9 9.81 9.52 -6.97
C LYS A 9 11.15 9.03 -7.51
N GLU A 10 12.23 9.18 -6.75
CA GLU A 10 13.57 8.72 -7.12
C GLU A 10 13.63 7.20 -7.35
N ARG A 11 13.01 6.42 -6.45
CA ARG A 11 13.02 4.95 -6.51
C ARG A 11 11.95 4.34 -7.41
N GLY A 12 11.14 5.15 -8.08
CA GLY A 12 10.12 4.68 -9.03
C GLY A 12 8.94 3.95 -8.38
N PHE A 13 8.53 4.32 -7.16
CA PHE A 13 7.35 3.74 -6.49
C PHE A 13 6.02 4.20 -7.10
N PHE A 14 5.99 5.39 -7.70
CA PHE A 14 4.76 5.96 -8.22
C PHE A 14 4.43 5.43 -9.62
N LYS A 15 3.32 4.69 -9.70
CA LYS A 15 2.60 4.50 -10.97
C LYS A 15 1.66 5.68 -11.25
N GLN A 16 0.94 6.12 -10.23
CA GLN A 16 0.00 7.25 -10.27
C GLN A 16 -0.05 7.92 -8.88
N VAL A 17 -0.30 9.22 -8.85
CA VAL A 17 -0.42 10.02 -7.64
C VAL A 17 -1.57 11.00 -7.81
N THR A 18 -2.42 11.11 -6.79
CA THR A 18 -3.41 12.19 -6.71
C THR A 18 -2.74 13.44 -6.14
N HIS A 19 -2.85 14.59 -6.82
CA HIS A 19 -2.39 15.90 -6.32
C HIS A 19 -0.94 15.87 -5.80
N GLU A 20 0.03 15.73 -6.72
CA GLU A 20 1.45 15.52 -6.43
C GLU A 20 2.06 16.60 -5.52
N GLU A 21 1.80 17.88 -5.82
CA GLU A 21 2.35 19.00 -5.04
C GLU A 21 1.81 19.02 -3.60
N GLU A 22 0.51 18.79 -3.44
CA GLU A 22 -0.17 18.75 -2.15
C GLU A 22 0.28 17.54 -1.32
N LEU A 23 0.44 16.37 -1.95
CA LEU A 23 0.93 15.17 -1.27
C LEU A 23 2.37 15.39 -0.78
N ARG A 24 3.24 15.92 -1.63
CA ARG A 24 4.63 16.24 -1.27
C ARG A 24 4.67 17.22 -0.09
N LYS A 25 3.82 18.26 -0.12
CA LYS A 25 3.71 19.25 0.95
C LYS A 25 3.28 18.62 2.27
N VAL A 26 2.18 17.86 2.28
CA VAL A 26 1.64 17.23 3.49
C VAL A 26 2.64 16.24 4.11
N LEU A 27 3.35 15.46 3.30
CA LEU A 27 4.41 14.55 3.77
C LEU A 27 5.64 15.30 4.33
N GLY A 28 5.84 16.57 3.99
CA GLY A 28 6.91 17.40 4.53
C GLY A 28 6.54 18.18 5.79
N GLU A 29 5.25 18.45 6.01
CA GLU A 29 4.78 19.35 7.07
C GLU A 29 4.32 18.61 8.33
N GLN A 30 3.81 17.39 8.20
CA GLN A 30 3.22 16.66 9.32
C GLN A 30 3.37 15.15 9.22
N MET A 31 3.17 14.49 10.37
CA MET A 31 3.03 13.04 10.41
C MET A 31 1.72 12.63 9.74
N VAL A 32 1.79 11.71 8.78
CA VAL A 32 0.65 11.21 8.01
C VAL A 32 0.36 9.77 8.39
N LEU A 33 -0.92 9.45 8.56
CA LEU A 33 -1.39 8.07 8.66
C LEU A 33 -1.62 7.53 7.25
N ALA A 34 -0.94 6.44 6.89
CA ALA A 34 -1.08 5.81 5.58
C ALA A 34 -1.34 4.31 5.75
N TYR A 35 -2.03 3.68 4.79
CA TYR A 35 -2.30 2.25 4.83
C TYR A 35 -2.08 1.55 3.49
N VAL A 36 -1.78 0.26 3.55
CA VAL A 36 -1.84 -0.67 2.41
C VAL A 36 -2.66 -1.88 2.85
N GLY A 37 -3.62 -2.29 2.03
CA GLY A 37 -4.44 -3.48 2.24
C GLY A 37 -3.80 -4.74 1.70
N PHE A 38 -3.88 -5.83 2.46
CA PHE A 38 -3.45 -7.17 2.06
C PHE A 38 -4.59 -8.15 2.31
N ASP A 39 -5.10 -8.74 1.25
CA ASP A 39 -6.12 -9.78 1.32
C ASP A 39 -5.43 -11.15 1.51
N PRO A 40 -5.75 -11.93 2.56
CA PRO A 40 -5.22 -13.29 2.74
C PRO A 40 -5.80 -14.27 1.72
N THR A 41 -5.28 -14.25 0.50
CA THR A 41 -5.71 -15.13 -0.61
C THR A 41 -4.90 -16.43 -0.70
N ALA A 42 -3.88 -16.56 0.14
CA ALA A 42 -2.98 -17.71 0.27
C ALA A 42 -2.48 -17.77 1.72
N ASP A 43 -1.80 -18.85 2.09
CA ASP A 43 -1.17 -19.06 3.39
C ASP A 43 0.05 -18.16 3.65
N SER A 44 0.60 -17.55 2.59
CA SER A 44 1.78 -16.70 2.66
C SER A 44 1.77 -15.55 1.63
N LEU A 45 2.47 -14.47 1.96
CA LEU A 45 2.76 -13.38 1.04
C LEU A 45 3.95 -13.78 0.14
N HIS A 46 3.82 -13.55 -1.17
CA HIS A 46 4.93 -13.68 -2.12
C HIS A 46 5.57 -12.32 -2.48
N VAL A 47 6.65 -12.33 -3.28
CA VAL A 47 7.43 -11.14 -3.70
C VAL A 47 6.58 -10.01 -4.29
N GLY A 48 5.46 -10.29 -4.96
CA GLY A 48 4.55 -9.27 -5.48
C GLY A 48 4.00 -8.29 -4.42
N HIS A 49 3.94 -8.68 -3.15
CA HIS A 49 3.48 -7.82 -2.05
C HIS A 49 4.58 -6.92 -1.50
N LEU A 50 5.85 -7.18 -1.86
CA LEU A 50 7.00 -6.49 -1.28
C LEU A 50 6.99 -4.99 -1.56
N MET A 51 6.46 -4.56 -2.72
CA MET A 51 6.35 -3.14 -3.05
C MET A 51 5.53 -2.36 -2.03
N GLY A 52 4.34 -2.86 -1.66
CA GLY A 52 3.49 -2.23 -0.66
C GLY A 52 4.13 -2.24 0.74
N ILE A 53 4.76 -3.35 1.11
CA ILE A 53 5.47 -3.49 2.39
C ILE A 53 6.63 -2.48 2.49
N MET A 54 7.43 -2.36 1.44
CA MET A 54 8.56 -1.44 1.41
C MET A 54 8.10 0.02 1.41
N ALA A 55 7.00 0.36 0.75
CA ALA A 55 6.41 1.69 0.83
C ALA A 55 6.03 2.05 2.28
N LEU A 56 5.34 1.14 3.00
CA LEU A 56 5.03 1.33 4.42
C LEU A 56 6.30 1.49 5.28
N ALA A 57 7.33 0.68 5.02
CA ALA A 57 8.60 0.76 5.75
C ALA A 57 9.34 2.09 5.51
N HIS A 58 9.33 2.60 4.27
CA HIS A 58 9.92 3.90 3.94
C HIS A 58 9.14 5.04 4.59
N LEU A 59 7.81 5.00 4.59
CA LEU A 59 6.97 5.97 5.30
C LEU A 59 7.28 5.97 6.81
N GLN A 60 7.42 4.79 7.42
CA GLN A 60 7.79 4.68 8.84
C GLN A 60 9.14 5.34 9.14
N ARG A 61 10.15 5.08 8.30
CA ARG A 61 11.51 5.64 8.44
C ARG A 61 11.54 7.16 8.23
N ALA A 62 10.62 7.69 7.43
CA ALA A 62 10.41 9.12 7.25
C ALA A 62 9.59 9.77 8.39
N GLY A 63 9.17 9.01 9.41
CA GLY A 63 8.45 9.53 10.57
C GLY A 63 6.92 9.52 10.45
N HIS A 64 6.38 8.87 9.42
CA HIS A 64 4.94 8.69 9.25
C HIS A 64 4.42 7.45 9.98
N ARG A 65 3.09 7.32 10.08
CA ARG A 65 2.44 6.17 10.73
C ARG A 65 1.85 5.23 9.67
N PRO A 66 2.55 4.14 9.30
CA PRO A 66 1.99 3.13 8.42
C PRO A 66 0.99 2.20 9.14
N VAL A 67 0.03 1.68 8.39
CA VAL A 67 -0.91 0.65 8.80
C VAL A 67 -0.94 -0.44 7.72
N ALA A 68 -0.50 -1.64 8.06
CA ALA A 68 -0.74 -2.83 7.23
C ALA A 68 -2.11 -3.40 7.59
N LEU A 69 -3.08 -3.26 6.67
CA LEU A 69 -4.46 -3.70 6.91
C LEU A 69 -4.66 -5.11 6.34
N VAL A 70 -5.11 -6.05 7.16
CA VAL A 70 -5.46 -7.41 6.72
C VAL A 70 -6.95 -7.48 6.40
N GLY A 71 -7.26 -7.80 5.14
CA GLY A 71 -8.61 -7.75 4.57
C GLY A 71 -9.47 -8.98 4.85
N GLY A 72 -9.84 -9.22 6.11
CA GLY A 72 -10.67 -10.38 6.47
C GLY A 72 -12.06 -10.38 5.80
N GLY A 73 -12.70 -9.21 5.67
CA GLY A 73 -13.99 -9.07 5.00
C GLY A 73 -13.92 -9.02 3.47
N THR A 74 -12.90 -8.33 2.91
CA THR A 74 -12.68 -8.22 1.47
C THR A 74 -12.35 -9.56 0.82
N VAL A 75 -11.64 -10.44 1.53
CA VAL A 75 -11.40 -11.82 1.06
C VAL A 75 -12.68 -12.62 0.86
N MET A 76 -13.71 -12.40 1.68
CA MET A 76 -14.97 -13.14 1.55
C MET A 76 -15.77 -12.76 0.31
N ILE A 77 -15.58 -11.55 -0.21
CA ILE A 77 -16.22 -11.06 -1.44
C ILE A 77 -15.33 -11.37 -2.66
N GLY A 78 -14.02 -11.14 -2.52
CA GLY A 78 -13.03 -11.22 -3.58
C GLY A 78 -12.96 -9.93 -4.40
N ASP A 79 -11.78 -9.33 -4.50
CA ASP A 79 -11.52 -8.19 -5.37
C ASP A 79 -11.44 -8.63 -6.86
N PRO A 80 -12.30 -8.10 -7.77
CA PRO A 80 -12.28 -8.43 -9.19
C PRO A 80 -11.18 -7.69 -9.98
N SER A 81 -10.47 -6.75 -9.35
CA SER A 81 -9.50 -5.89 -10.03
C SER A 81 -8.41 -6.71 -10.75
N GLY A 82 -8.35 -6.57 -12.08
CA GLY A 82 -7.33 -7.19 -12.92
C GLY A 82 -7.58 -8.67 -13.27
N ARG A 83 -8.76 -9.23 -13.00
CA ARG A 83 -9.12 -10.60 -13.42
C ARG A 83 -10.42 -10.62 -14.22
N THR A 84 -10.47 -11.49 -15.23
CA THR A 84 -11.63 -11.67 -16.12
C THR A 84 -12.65 -12.67 -15.55
N GLU A 85 -12.26 -13.46 -14.55
CA GLU A 85 -13.08 -14.52 -13.95
C GLU A 85 -13.33 -14.25 -12.46
N LEU A 86 -14.56 -14.50 -12.00
CA LEU A 86 -14.95 -14.44 -10.59
C LEU A 86 -14.16 -15.48 -9.78
N ARG A 87 -13.62 -15.08 -8.64
CA ARG A 87 -12.92 -16.02 -7.74
C ARG A 87 -13.89 -17.05 -7.18
N LYS A 88 -13.44 -18.31 -7.07
CA LYS A 88 -14.08 -19.29 -6.19
C LYS A 88 -14.01 -18.76 -4.76
N MET A 89 -15.15 -18.66 -4.09
CA MET A 89 -15.19 -18.32 -2.66
C MET A 89 -14.35 -19.33 -1.88
N LEU A 90 -13.53 -18.82 -0.97
CA LEU A 90 -12.81 -19.64 -0.01
C LEU A 90 -13.84 -20.19 0.99
N SER A 91 -14.03 -21.51 1.01
CA SER A 91 -14.79 -22.19 2.06
C SER A 91 -13.89 -22.40 3.27
N VAL A 92 -14.39 -22.04 4.45
CA VAL A 92 -13.78 -22.34 5.75
C VAL A 92 -13.82 -23.84 6.04
#